data_AF-A0A9Q0RVG5-F1
#
_entry.id   AF-A0A9Q0RVG5-F1
#
_cell.length_a   1.000
_cell.length_b   1.000
_cell.length_c   1.000
_cell.angle_alpha   90.00
_cell.angle_beta   90.00
_cell.angle_gamma   90.00
#
_symmetry.space_group_name_H-M   'P 1'
#
loop_
_entity.id
_entity.type
_entity.pdbx_description
1 polymer ?
#
loop_
_entity_poly.entity_id
_entity_poly.type
_entity_poly.pdbx_seq_one_letter_code
_entity_poly.pdbx_strand_id
1 'polypeptide(L)'
;MYINACSMYTSILHDDDSFASERDCAGSDEVTTFVYNSNHSLTIQAQRDRLPIRNYRDQILYCLENYQTLVLVGETGSGKSTQVPQIPQRHPKSKSKEKKKMIGPSSYISKTLLSLLILIFGWYIYMDVNLYLRIQNYQIDRSFHMNSTILDETTINHASTNTIGSIPSMIPSSTTETNAYESVSWISCDINPLCHVTVKALLLDHTNHYLFAPMATIFDNIFKCSKSTWITPNMISFFHVFVAILAAKLIASDSLGYRRVGVVLFQFRTFLDDLDGHVARQKKHIRGERSEIGTSGYYIDGLCDGLGCIALMIGIFIQLKNNPPRRGYTQLQAILPIADAKHPDSGVVYKVKVTTKKVARKVLCFSGQLLLSSTAWNRYIAIYQDLLERNDLQPLQYIKQMFVFKSNWFLSVAWLWRIVNVHSMLHCILLSIFCDKLWEFLRIIQYSGFIVLLVIICVTEMHVLDVQNFIFESLTGNDTSL
;
A
#
# COMPACT_ATOMS: atom_id res chain seq x y z
N MET A 1 39.31 -62.12 8.09
CA MET A 1 38.25 -62.96 7.48
C MET A 1 36.98 -62.59 8.23
N TYR A 2 36.09 -61.69 7.78
CA TYR A 2 35.52 -61.43 6.45
C TYR A 2 35.88 -60.05 5.86
N ILE A 3 35.54 -59.89 4.58
CA ILE A 3 36.06 -59.00 3.54
C ILE A 3 35.07 -57.87 3.18
N ASN A 4 35.64 -56.71 2.81
CA ASN A 4 35.20 -55.60 1.93
C ASN A 4 33.74 -55.48 1.44
N ALA A 5 33.24 -54.23 1.44
CA ALA A 5 32.72 -53.59 0.22
C ALA A 5 32.66 -52.05 0.35
N CYS A 6 33.17 -51.37 -0.67
CA CYS A 6 33.05 -49.94 -0.96
C CYS A 6 31.59 -49.58 -1.32
N SER A 7 31.10 -48.40 -0.94
CA SER A 7 30.11 -47.69 -1.76
C SER A 7 30.12 -46.19 -1.50
N MET A 8 30.61 -45.49 -2.51
CA MET A 8 30.45 -44.07 -2.80
C MET A 8 28.96 -43.78 -2.96
N TYR A 9 28.34 -43.05 -2.02
CA TYR A 9 26.99 -42.51 -2.21
C TYR A 9 27.05 -41.02 -2.54
N THR A 10 26.99 -40.79 -3.85
CA THR A 10 26.51 -39.58 -4.51
C THR A 10 25.23 -39.08 -3.82
N SER A 11 25.27 -37.90 -3.20
CA SER A 11 24.06 -37.23 -2.72
C SER A 11 23.34 -36.62 -3.91
N ILE A 12 22.52 -37.45 -4.57
CA ILE A 12 21.50 -37.01 -5.51
C ILE A 12 20.47 -36.22 -4.71
N LEU A 13 20.42 -34.91 -4.95
CA LEU A 13 19.31 -34.04 -4.55
C LEU A 13 18.05 -34.50 -5.30
N HIS A 14 17.21 -35.31 -4.66
CA HIS A 14 15.84 -35.47 -5.09
C HIS A 14 15.05 -34.22 -4.65
N ASP A 15 14.65 -33.41 -5.63
CA ASP A 15 13.59 -32.42 -5.51
C ASP A 15 12.27 -33.18 -5.34
N ASP A 16 11.90 -33.51 -4.10
CA ASP A 16 10.55 -33.95 -3.77
C ASP A 16 9.66 -32.71 -3.55
N ASP A 17 9.01 -32.29 -4.64
CA ASP A 17 7.79 -31.46 -4.63
C ASP A 17 6.63 -32.27 -4.00
N SER A 18 6.75 -32.62 -2.72
CA SER A 18 5.66 -33.23 -1.96
C SER A 18 4.79 -32.14 -1.34
N PHE A 19 3.57 -32.07 -1.85
CA PHE A 19 2.44 -31.23 -1.44
C PHE A 19 1.89 -31.60 -0.03
N ALA A 20 2.72 -32.21 0.82
CA ALA A 20 2.33 -32.81 2.09
C ALA A 20 3.33 -32.45 3.21
N SER A 21 3.32 -31.19 3.67
CA SER A 21 3.91 -30.85 4.98
C SER A 21 3.29 -29.62 5.65
N GLU A 22 2.15 -29.12 5.15
CA GLU A 22 1.45 -27.97 5.75
C GLU A 22 0.34 -28.37 6.74
N ARG A 23 0.17 -29.66 7.07
CA ARG A 23 -0.92 -30.12 7.97
C ARG A 23 -0.54 -30.87 9.25
N ASP A 24 0.71 -31.31 9.45
CA ASP A 24 1.04 -32.18 10.60
C ASP A 24 1.92 -31.52 11.68
N CYS A 25 1.67 -30.26 12.00
CA CYS A 25 2.19 -29.61 13.21
C CYS A 25 1.18 -28.62 13.82
N ALA A 26 -0.12 -28.84 13.63
CA ALA A 26 -1.15 -28.20 14.45
C ALA A 26 -1.17 -28.85 15.84
N GLY A 27 -0.09 -28.63 16.60
CA GLY A 27 -0.16 -28.68 18.06
C GLY A 27 -1.09 -27.57 18.51
N SER A 28 -2.00 -27.91 19.41
CA SER A 28 -3.12 -27.10 19.90
C SER A 28 -2.73 -25.89 20.75
N ASP A 29 -1.82 -25.05 20.26
CA ASP A 29 -1.52 -23.75 20.85
C ASP A 29 -1.63 -22.69 19.76
N GLU A 30 -2.81 -22.06 19.65
CA GLU A 30 -2.98 -20.80 18.95
C GLU A 30 -2.05 -19.76 19.59
N VAL A 31 -0.85 -19.58 19.02
CA VAL A 31 0.04 -18.48 19.37
C VAL A 31 -0.57 -17.19 18.80
N THR A 32 -1.54 -16.64 19.52
CA THR A 32 -2.02 -15.29 19.27
C THR A 32 -0.92 -14.31 19.66
N THR A 33 -0.63 -13.34 18.80
CA THR A 33 0.37 -12.27 19.04
C THR A 33 -0.02 -11.32 20.19
N PHE A 34 -1.20 -11.52 20.80
CA PHE A 34 -1.75 -10.75 21.89
C PHE A 34 -1.57 -11.51 23.20
N VAL A 35 -0.65 -11.05 24.06
CA VAL A 35 -0.44 -11.64 25.38
C VAL A 35 -1.48 -11.09 26.35
N TYR A 36 -2.60 -11.80 26.51
CA TYR A 36 -3.62 -11.50 27.50
C TYR A 36 -3.19 -11.98 28.91
N ASN A 37 -3.27 -11.11 29.92
CA ASN A 37 -2.99 -11.50 31.30
C ASN A 37 -4.22 -12.15 31.95
N SER A 38 -4.36 -13.46 31.77
CA SER A 38 -5.43 -14.26 32.39
C SER A 38 -5.39 -14.28 33.93
N ASN A 39 -4.27 -13.87 34.52
CA ASN A 39 -4.04 -13.91 35.97
C ASN A 39 -4.22 -12.54 36.65
N HIS A 40 -4.93 -11.59 36.02
CA HIS A 40 -5.10 -10.23 36.56
C HIS A 40 -5.74 -10.18 37.95
N SER A 41 -6.51 -11.21 38.33
CA SER A 41 -7.12 -11.37 39.65
C SER A 41 -6.15 -11.81 40.75
N LEU A 42 -4.94 -12.28 40.41
CA LEU A 42 -3.94 -12.71 41.38
C LEU A 42 -3.11 -11.53 41.90
N THR A 43 -2.54 -11.69 43.09
CA THR A 43 -1.58 -10.73 43.63
C THR A 43 -0.36 -10.62 42.72
N ILE A 44 0.28 -9.43 42.70
CA ILE A 44 1.44 -9.18 41.84
C ILE A 44 2.56 -10.19 42.06
N GLN A 45 2.74 -10.66 43.30
CA GLN A 45 3.78 -11.64 43.62
C GLN A 45 3.46 -13.02 43.04
N ALA A 46 2.21 -13.48 43.17
CA ALA A 46 1.75 -14.73 42.56
C ALA A 46 1.80 -14.69 41.03
N GLN A 47 1.51 -13.54 40.42
CA GLN A 47 1.69 -13.34 38.97
C GLN A 47 3.16 -13.47 38.55
N ARG A 48 4.09 -12.90 39.34
CA ARG A 48 5.54 -12.98 39.06
C ARG A 48 6.09 -14.40 39.19
N ASP A 49 5.64 -15.14 40.19
CA ASP A 49 6.09 -16.51 40.41
C ASP A 49 5.60 -17.48 39.32
N ARG A 50 4.49 -17.15 38.65
CA ARG A 50 3.97 -17.92 37.51
C ARG A 50 4.64 -17.59 36.16
N LEU A 51 5.49 -16.56 36.08
CA LEU A 51 6.18 -16.25 34.83
C LEU A 51 7.22 -17.34 34.51
N PRO A 52 7.28 -17.86 33.27
CA PRO A 52 8.18 -18.95 32.90
C PRO A 52 9.66 -18.71 33.26
N ILE A 53 10.11 -17.45 33.20
CA ILE A 53 11.49 -17.09 33.57
C ILE A 53 11.84 -17.34 35.04
N ARG A 54 10.85 -17.43 35.93
CA ARG A 54 11.07 -17.62 37.37
C ARG A 54 11.83 -18.91 37.67
N ASN A 55 11.60 -19.95 36.86
CA ASN A 55 12.24 -21.26 36.97
C ASN A 55 13.73 -21.22 36.64
N TYR A 56 14.17 -20.23 35.85
CA TYR A 56 15.55 -20.08 35.40
C TYR A 56 16.34 -19.09 36.24
N ARG A 57 15.77 -18.55 37.33
CA ARG A 57 16.38 -17.49 38.13
C ARG A 57 17.81 -17.83 38.59
N ASP A 58 18.02 -19.02 39.11
CA ASP A 58 19.32 -19.41 39.69
C ASP A 58 20.36 -19.67 38.61
N GLN A 59 19.95 -20.20 37.45
CA GLN A 59 20.81 -20.35 36.28
C GLN A 59 21.22 -18.98 35.71
N ILE A 60 20.28 -18.03 35.64
CA ILE A 60 20.57 -16.66 35.21
C ILE A 60 21.55 -16.00 36.20
N LEU A 61 21.37 -16.19 37.50
CA LEU A 61 22.26 -15.66 38.53
C LEU A 61 23.68 -16.22 38.38
N TYR A 62 23.82 -17.54 38.25
CA TYR A 62 25.09 -18.20 38.00
C TYR A 62 25.78 -17.63 36.74
N CYS A 63 25.03 -17.47 35.64
CA CYS A 63 25.61 -16.92 34.41
C CYS A 63 26.03 -15.44 34.56
N LEU A 64 25.27 -14.64 35.31
CA LEU A 64 25.62 -13.24 35.58
C LEU A 64 26.86 -13.12 36.49
N GLU A 65 27.11 -14.11 37.35
CA GLU A 65 28.30 -14.14 38.22
C GLU A 65 29.56 -14.60 37.48
N ASN A 66 29.43 -15.54 36.53
CA ASN A 66 30.58 -16.15 35.85
C ASN A 66 30.92 -15.52 34.49
N TYR A 67 29.98 -14.82 33.86
CA TYR A 67 30.17 -14.28 32.52
C TYR A 67 29.88 -12.79 32.46
N GLN A 68 30.77 -12.05 31.80
CA GLN A 68 30.60 -10.61 31.55
C GLN A 68 29.41 -10.30 30.64
N THR A 69 29.05 -11.22 29.74
CA THR A 69 27.94 -11.07 28.78
C THR A 69 27.03 -12.29 28.81
N LEU A 70 25.73 -12.07 29.00
CA LEU A 70 24.70 -13.11 28.99
C LEU A 70 23.64 -12.79 27.93
N VAL A 71 23.38 -13.74 27.03
CA VAL A 71 22.32 -13.64 26.03
C VAL A 71 21.12 -14.46 26.50
N LEU A 72 20.01 -13.78 26.81
CA LEU A 72 18.75 -14.42 27.20
C LEU A 72 17.77 -14.41 26.03
N VAL A 73 17.37 -15.61 25.59
CA VAL A 73 16.38 -15.79 24.53
C VAL A 73 15.09 -16.34 25.13
N GLY A 74 13.94 -15.82 24.68
CA GLY A 74 12.63 -16.38 25.03
C GLY A 74 11.51 -15.57 24.42
N GLU A 75 10.30 -16.10 24.42
CA GLU A 75 9.14 -15.49 23.78
C GLU A 75 8.58 -14.29 24.56
N THR A 76 7.87 -13.39 23.88
CA THR A 76 7.16 -12.28 24.53
C THR A 76 6.15 -12.83 25.55
N GLY A 77 6.07 -12.23 26.74
CA GLY A 77 5.25 -12.76 27.83
C GLY A 77 5.99 -13.70 28.80
N SER A 78 7.18 -14.20 28.45
CA SER A 78 7.95 -15.08 29.35
C SER A 78 8.50 -14.41 30.62
N GLY A 79 8.39 -13.09 30.72
CA GLY A 79 8.83 -12.31 31.88
C GLY A 79 10.27 -11.78 31.82
N LYS A 80 10.98 -11.91 30.69
CA LYS A 80 12.39 -11.45 30.53
C LYS A 80 12.61 -10.00 30.95
N SER A 81 11.97 -9.06 30.26
CA SER A 81 12.19 -7.63 30.49
C SER A 81 11.64 -7.15 31.84
N THR A 82 10.74 -7.91 32.48
CA THR A 82 10.14 -7.53 33.75
C THR A 82 10.90 -8.13 34.95
N GLN A 83 11.32 -9.40 34.89
CA GLN A 83 11.92 -10.12 36.01
C GLN A 83 13.45 -9.99 36.08
N VAL A 84 14.16 -9.99 34.95
CA VAL A 84 15.64 -9.98 34.94
C VAL A 84 16.23 -8.76 35.66
N PRO A 85 15.72 -7.53 35.48
CA PRO A 85 16.24 -6.36 36.21
C PRO A 85 16.07 -6.46 37.73
N GLN A 86 15.07 -7.22 38.20
CA GLN A 86 14.72 -7.38 39.61
C GLN A 86 15.62 -8.41 40.32
N ILE A 87 16.41 -9.21 39.59
CA ILE A 87 17.29 -10.20 40.21
C ILE A 87 18.39 -9.47 41.01
N PRO A 88 18.50 -9.71 42.33
CA PRO A 88 19.53 -9.10 43.15
C PRO A 88 20.90 -9.69 42.78
N GLN A 89 21.87 -8.84 42.46
CA GLN A 89 23.26 -9.26 42.26
C GLN A 89 23.95 -9.36 43.63
N ARG A 90 24.71 -10.42 43.86
CA ARG A 90 25.41 -10.68 45.14
C ARG A 90 26.69 -9.86 45.35
N HIS A 91 27.12 -9.06 44.38
CA HIS A 91 28.38 -8.32 44.54
C HIS A 91 28.30 -7.25 45.65
N PRO A 92 29.27 -7.22 46.57
CA PRO A 92 29.38 -6.16 47.58
C PRO A 92 29.65 -4.83 46.87
N LYS A 93 28.80 -3.86 47.18
CA LYS A 93 28.78 -2.51 46.60
C LYS A 93 30.16 -1.84 46.69
N SER A 94 30.87 -1.72 45.57
CA SER A 94 31.79 -0.60 45.41
C SER A 94 30.94 0.68 45.39
N LYS A 95 31.44 1.76 46.00
CA LYS A 95 30.69 2.99 46.31
C LYS A 95 30.30 3.84 45.07
N SER A 96 30.17 3.26 43.88
CA SER A 96 29.57 3.90 42.72
C SER A 96 28.16 3.37 42.52
N LYS A 97 27.15 4.26 42.53
CA LYS A 97 25.75 3.93 42.17
C LYS A 97 25.68 3.58 40.67
N GLU A 98 26.12 2.38 40.30
CA GLU A 98 25.97 1.88 38.94
C GLU A 98 24.48 1.57 38.70
N LYS A 99 23.81 2.42 37.93
CA LYS A 99 22.39 2.23 37.59
C LYS A 99 22.27 1.16 36.51
N LYS A 100 21.60 0.04 36.83
CA LYS A 100 21.13 -0.92 35.83
C LYS A 100 20.26 -0.20 34.79
N LYS A 101 20.70 -0.16 33.54
CA LYS A 101 19.98 0.50 32.43
C LYS A 101 19.38 -0.57 31.53
N MET A 102 18.05 -0.67 31.52
CA MET A 102 17.34 -1.48 30.53
C MET A 102 17.00 -0.58 29.33
N ILE A 103 17.48 -0.98 28.15
CA ILE A 103 17.21 -0.26 26.90
C ILE A 103 16.24 -1.11 26.10
N GLY A 104 14.99 -0.66 26.02
CA GLY A 104 13.98 -1.23 25.12
C GLY A 104 13.72 -0.30 23.94
N PRO A 105 13.14 -0.79 22.82
CA PRO A 105 12.62 0.11 21.80
C PRO A 105 11.64 1.08 22.46
N SER A 106 11.75 2.38 22.14
CA SER A 106 10.88 3.40 22.71
C SER A 106 9.42 3.05 22.42
N SER A 107 8.72 2.53 23.42
CA SER A 107 7.29 2.20 23.32
C SER A 107 6.47 3.42 22.90
N TYR A 108 6.93 4.63 23.27
CA TYR A 108 6.31 5.89 22.89
C TYR A 108 6.34 6.11 21.38
N ILE A 109 7.50 5.98 20.70
CA ILE A 109 7.60 6.19 19.26
C ILE A 109 6.71 5.21 18.50
N SER A 110 6.72 3.93 18.88
CA SER A 110 5.87 2.93 18.24
C SER A 110 4.38 3.20 18.45
N LYS A 111 3.97 3.66 19.63
CA LYS A 111 2.58 4.03 19.93
C LYS A 111 2.16 5.28 19.16
N THR A 112 3.02 6.29 19.07
CA THR A 112 2.76 7.49 18.28
C THR A 112 2.58 7.15 16.81
N LEU A 113 3.46 6.33 16.22
CA LEU A 113 3.34 5.91 14.82
C LEU A 113 2.06 5.11 14.55
N LEU A 114 1.69 4.20 15.47
CA LEU A 114 0.44 3.46 15.34
C LEU A 114 -0.79 4.37 15.47
N SER A 115 -0.76 5.33 16.39
CA SER A 115 -1.83 6.32 16.54
C SER A 115 -1.98 7.18 15.28
N LEU A 116 -0.87 7.62 14.67
CA LEU A 116 -0.88 8.36 13.42
C LEU A 116 -1.44 7.51 12.27
N LEU A 117 -1.07 6.23 12.20
CA LEU A 117 -1.60 5.32 11.20
C LEU A 117 -3.13 5.16 11.32
N ILE A 118 -3.66 5.00 12.54
CA ILE A 118 -5.11 4.93 12.79
C ILE A 118 -5.80 6.24 12.39
N LEU A 119 -5.21 7.39 12.72
CA LEU A 119 -5.74 8.70 12.33
C LEU A 119 -5.78 8.86 10.80
N ILE A 120 -4.76 8.40 10.08
CA ILE A 120 -4.74 8.41 8.61
C ILE A 120 -5.85 7.53 8.03
N PHE A 121 -6.07 6.32 8.56
CA PHE A 121 -7.18 5.48 8.11
C PHE A 121 -8.55 6.10 8.42
N GLY A 122 -8.71 6.72 9.60
CA GLY A 122 -9.92 7.46 9.94
C GLY A 122 -10.16 8.63 8.99
N TRP A 123 -9.10 9.36 8.62
CA TRP A 123 -9.14 10.42 7.61
C TRP A 123 -9.56 9.90 6.23
N TYR A 124 -9.04 8.75 5.79
CA TYR A 124 -9.41 8.13 4.52
C TYR A 124 -10.90 7.78 4.46
N ILE A 125 -11.44 7.17 5.53
CA ILE A 125 -12.87 6.86 5.63
C ILE A 125 -13.70 8.15 5.60
N TYR A 126 -13.29 9.17 6.35
CA TYR A 126 -13.95 10.47 6.34
C TYR A 126 -13.97 11.09 4.94
N MET A 127 -12.85 11.07 4.23
CA MET A 127 -12.77 11.62 2.87
C MET A 127 -13.60 10.82 1.86
N ASP A 128 -13.68 9.50 1.98
CA ASP A 128 -14.55 8.66 1.14
C ASP A 128 -16.03 8.99 1.31
N VAL A 129 -16.46 9.21 2.56
CA VAL A 129 -17.84 9.64 2.85
C VAL A 129 -18.11 11.01 2.22
N ASN A 130 -17.17 11.95 2.33
CA ASN A 130 -17.32 13.27 1.71
C ASN A 130 -17.33 13.20 0.18
N LEU A 131 -16.49 12.34 -0.42
CA LEU A 131 -16.49 12.10 -1.86
C LEU A 131 -17.82 11.52 -2.33
N TYR A 132 -18.37 10.55 -1.60
CA TYR A 132 -19.71 9.99 -1.87
C TYR A 132 -20.79 11.08 -1.80
N LEU A 133 -20.84 11.85 -0.70
CA LEU A 133 -21.80 12.94 -0.54
C LEU A 133 -21.66 14.01 -1.63
N ARG A 134 -20.43 14.32 -2.04
CA ARG A 134 -20.15 15.26 -3.13
C ARG A 134 -20.75 14.78 -4.45
N ILE A 135 -20.64 13.49 -4.76
CA ILE A 135 -21.18 12.90 -5.99
C ILE A 135 -22.71 12.89 -5.98
N GLN A 136 -23.32 12.57 -4.83
CA GLN A 136 -24.78 12.50 -4.73
C GLN A 136 -25.43 13.89 -4.78
N ASN A 137 -24.95 14.80 -3.93
CA ASN A 137 -25.67 16.04 -3.62
C ASN A 137 -25.38 17.21 -4.58
N TYR A 138 -24.25 17.17 -5.29
CA TYR A 138 -23.82 18.27 -6.16
C TYR A 138 -23.80 17.88 -7.63
N GLN A 139 -23.81 18.89 -8.49
CA GLN A 139 -23.65 18.70 -9.93
C GLN A 139 -22.18 18.37 -10.26
N ILE A 140 -22.00 17.55 -11.28
CA ILE A 140 -20.68 17.13 -11.76
C ILE A 140 -20.38 17.93 -13.02
N ASP A 141 -19.48 18.89 -12.91
CA ASP A 141 -18.95 19.62 -14.07
C ASP A 141 -18.11 18.68 -14.94
N ARG A 142 -18.42 18.64 -16.24
CA ARG A 142 -17.74 17.81 -17.25
C ARG A 142 -16.95 18.65 -18.26
N SER A 143 -16.83 19.96 -18.01
CA SER A 143 -15.94 20.84 -18.74
C SER A 143 -14.50 20.72 -18.20
N PHE A 144 -13.79 19.73 -18.71
CA PHE A 144 -12.44 19.41 -18.24
C PHE A 144 -11.35 20.32 -18.82
N HIS A 145 -11.61 21.00 -19.93
CA HIS A 145 -10.71 22.02 -20.47
C HIS A 145 -11.17 23.40 -20.01
N MET A 146 -10.25 24.22 -19.50
CA MET A 146 -10.52 25.64 -19.29
C MET A 146 -10.70 26.32 -20.67
N ASN A 147 -11.93 26.72 -21.02
CA ASN A 147 -12.16 27.59 -22.17
C ASN A 147 -11.41 28.91 -21.93
N SER A 148 -10.29 29.11 -22.63
CA SER A 148 -9.48 30.33 -22.54
C SER A 148 -10.06 31.48 -23.37
N THR A 149 -11.39 31.63 -23.41
CA THR A 149 -12.06 32.62 -24.27
C THR A 149 -13.12 33.45 -23.56
N ILE A 150 -12.94 33.77 -22.28
CA ILE A 150 -13.63 34.93 -21.67
C ILE A 150 -12.67 35.60 -20.67
N LEU A 151 -11.76 36.41 -21.21
CA LEU A 151 -11.18 37.60 -20.59
C LEU A 151 -10.42 38.37 -21.69
N ASP A 152 -11.16 38.76 -22.72
CA ASP A 152 -10.78 39.91 -23.56
C ASP A 152 -12.02 40.80 -23.67
N GLU A 153 -12.10 41.78 -22.77
CA GLU A 153 -12.97 42.95 -22.87
C GLU A 153 -12.52 43.82 -24.06
N THR A 154 -12.66 43.38 -25.31
CA THR A 154 -12.56 44.29 -26.46
C THR A 154 -13.26 43.71 -27.69
N THR A 155 -14.59 43.79 -27.73
CA THR A 155 -15.34 44.04 -28.99
C THR A 155 -16.74 44.53 -28.65
N ILE A 156 -16.82 45.75 -28.13
CA ILE A 156 -17.98 46.61 -28.35
C ILE A 156 -17.78 47.18 -29.76
N ASN A 157 -18.57 46.71 -30.73
CA ASN A 157 -19.22 47.47 -31.81
C ASN A 157 -19.43 46.66 -33.08
N HIS A 158 -20.65 46.82 -33.62
CA HIS A 158 -21.11 46.48 -34.97
C HIS A 158 -21.44 45.01 -35.28
N ALA A 159 -22.73 44.68 -35.24
CA ALA A 159 -23.52 44.58 -36.48
C ALA A 159 -25.00 44.33 -36.16
N SER A 160 -25.81 45.36 -36.38
CA SER A 160 -27.26 45.26 -36.51
C SER A 160 -27.58 44.80 -37.93
N THR A 161 -28.42 43.78 -38.11
CA THR A 161 -29.70 43.78 -38.90
C THR A 161 -30.14 42.37 -39.36
N ASN A 162 -31.41 42.07 -39.07
CA ASN A 162 -32.41 41.32 -39.86
C ASN A 162 -32.16 39.82 -40.14
N THR A 163 -33.09 38.86 -40.04
CA THR A 163 -34.58 38.85 -39.96
C THR A 163 -35.05 37.40 -39.67
N ILE A 164 -36.10 37.28 -38.83
CA ILE A 164 -37.24 36.34 -38.87
C ILE A 164 -36.97 34.81 -38.86
N GLY A 165 -37.43 34.16 -37.79
CA GLY A 165 -37.60 32.71 -37.67
C GLY A 165 -38.00 32.29 -36.25
N SER A 166 -39.24 32.59 -35.87
CA SER A 166 -39.84 32.27 -34.57
C SER A 166 -40.00 30.76 -34.34
N ILE A 167 -39.30 30.22 -33.34
CA ILE A 167 -39.62 28.94 -32.69
C ILE A 167 -39.85 29.25 -31.20
N PRO A 168 -40.96 28.82 -30.57
CA PRO A 168 -41.21 29.15 -29.17
C PRO A 168 -40.23 28.37 -28.27
N SER A 169 -39.26 29.08 -27.70
CA SER A 169 -38.45 28.57 -26.59
C SER A 169 -39.29 28.56 -25.32
N MET A 170 -39.93 27.43 -25.02
CA MET A 170 -40.31 27.10 -23.64
C MET A 170 -39.04 26.73 -22.87
N ILE A 171 -38.26 27.75 -22.50
CA ILE A 171 -37.33 27.66 -21.39
C ILE A 171 -37.96 28.54 -20.30
N PRO A 172 -38.42 27.98 -19.17
CA PRO A 172 -38.75 28.81 -18.03
C PRO A 172 -37.46 29.50 -17.60
N SER A 173 -37.45 30.83 -17.69
CA SER A 173 -36.54 31.69 -16.97
C SER A 173 -36.80 31.51 -15.47
N SER A 174 -36.15 30.53 -14.88
CA SER A 174 -35.94 30.44 -13.44
C SER A 174 -34.45 30.39 -13.20
N THR A 175 -33.91 31.49 -12.69
CA THR A 175 -32.69 31.56 -11.90
C THR A 175 -32.75 30.53 -10.77
N THR A 176 -32.35 29.30 -11.04
CA THR A 176 -31.90 28.36 -10.01
C THR A 176 -30.39 28.54 -9.91
N GLU A 177 -29.94 29.09 -8.78
CA GLU A 177 -28.54 28.99 -8.37
C GLU A 177 -28.10 27.54 -8.54
N THR A 178 -27.22 27.30 -9.51
CA THR A 178 -26.66 25.97 -9.75
C THR A 178 -25.87 25.58 -8.51
N ASN A 179 -26.28 24.50 -7.83
CA ASN A 179 -25.61 23.91 -6.66
C ASN A 179 -24.19 23.41 -7.02
N ALA A 180 -23.28 24.34 -7.27
CA ALA A 180 -21.88 24.09 -7.56
C ALA A 180 -21.16 23.77 -6.26
N TYR A 181 -20.38 22.68 -6.24
CA TYR A 181 -19.65 22.28 -5.03
C TYR A 181 -18.64 23.34 -4.56
N GLU A 182 -18.13 24.17 -5.48
CA GLU A 182 -17.21 25.26 -5.17
C GLU A 182 -17.79 26.26 -4.16
N SER A 183 -19.10 26.54 -4.22
CA SER A 183 -19.75 27.53 -3.34
C SER A 183 -19.87 27.07 -1.88
N VAL A 184 -19.80 25.76 -1.63
CA VAL A 184 -19.90 25.18 -0.28
C VAL A 184 -18.55 24.72 0.27
N SER A 185 -17.53 24.64 -0.59
CA SER A 185 -16.22 24.13 -0.22
C SER A 185 -15.44 25.16 0.60
N TRP A 186 -14.85 24.72 1.73
CA TRP A 186 -14.05 25.60 2.59
C TRP A 186 -12.60 25.77 2.09
N ILE A 187 -12.17 24.89 1.19
CA ILE A 187 -10.83 24.87 0.59
C ILE A 187 -10.99 25.16 -0.89
N SER A 188 -10.13 26.05 -1.44
CA SER A 188 -10.11 26.37 -2.87
C SER A 188 -10.08 25.09 -3.72
N CYS A 189 -10.84 25.09 -4.81
CA CYS A 189 -10.89 23.99 -5.76
C CYS A 189 -9.58 23.69 -6.48
N ASP A 190 -8.60 24.60 -6.41
CA ASP A 190 -7.24 24.32 -6.87
C ASP A 190 -6.57 23.20 -6.06
N ILE A 191 -6.83 23.17 -4.74
CA ILE A 191 -6.20 22.24 -3.80
C ILE A 191 -7.15 21.11 -3.39
N ASN A 192 -8.45 21.38 -3.34
CA ASN A 192 -9.44 20.43 -2.85
C ASN A 192 -9.63 19.28 -3.86
N PRO A 193 -9.25 18.03 -3.51
CA PRO A 193 -9.32 16.89 -4.42
C PRO A 193 -10.76 16.41 -4.70
N LEU A 194 -11.75 16.98 -4.02
CA LEU A 194 -13.18 16.67 -4.18
C LEU A 194 -13.88 17.59 -5.19
N CYS A 195 -13.26 18.70 -5.61
CA CYS A 195 -13.91 19.65 -6.52
C CYS A 195 -14.15 19.06 -7.91
N HIS A 196 -13.10 18.54 -8.53
CA HIS A 196 -13.17 17.92 -9.85
C HIS A 196 -13.20 16.41 -9.72
N VAL A 197 -14.40 15.83 -9.88
CA VAL A 197 -14.57 14.38 -9.84
C VAL A 197 -14.45 13.81 -11.24
N THR A 198 -13.45 12.96 -11.40
CA THR A 198 -13.18 12.16 -12.60
C THR A 198 -13.22 10.68 -12.25
N VAL A 199 -13.40 9.83 -13.25
CA VAL A 199 -13.31 8.37 -13.14
C VAL A 199 -11.96 7.96 -12.55
N LYS A 200 -10.85 8.51 -13.05
CA LYS A 200 -9.53 8.19 -12.50
C LYS A 200 -9.43 8.61 -11.03
N ALA A 201 -9.93 9.79 -10.63
CA ALA A 201 -9.97 10.17 -9.20
C ALA A 201 -10.72 9.14 -8.35
N LEU A 202 -11.86 8.63 -8.83
CA LEU A 202 -12.67 7.64 -8.11
C LEU A 202 -11.98 6.28 -7.98
N LEU A 203 -11.13 5.90 -8.92
CA LEU A 203 -10.42 4.62 -8.93
C LEU A 203 -9.00 4.73 -8.31
N LEU A 204 -8.50 5.93 -8.05
CA LEU A 204 -7.19 6.20 -7.46
C LEU A 204 -7.18 5.87 -5.96
N ASP A 205 -6.04 5.43 -5.42
CA ASP A 205 -5.94 5.09 -4.00
C ASP A 205 -6.07 6.33 -3.13
N HIS A 206 -6.41 6.10 -1.86
CA HIS A 206 -6.60 7.16 -0.87
C HIS A 206 -5.37 8.03 -0.69
N THR A 207 -4.16 7.46 -0.75
CA THR A 207 -2.94 8.22 -0.51
C THR A 207 -2.65 9.14 -1.68
N ASN A 208 -2.69 8.63 -2.91
CA ASN A 208 -2.44 9.48 -4.07
C ASN A 208 -3.53 10.54 -4.24
N HIS A 209 -4.81 10.18 -4.09
CA HIS A 209 -5.92 11.12 -4.28
C HIS A 209 -6.05 12.18 -3.17
N TYR A 210 -5.93 11.79 -1.90
CA TYR A 210 -6.22 12.71 -0.78
C TYR A 210 -4.98 13.33 -0.15
N LEU A 211 -3.79 12.80 -0.41
CA LEU A 211 -2.54 13.32 0.15
C LEU A 211 -1.61 13.85 -0.94
N PHE A 212 -1.23 13.04 -1.92
CA PHE A 212 -0.25 13.49 -2.93
C PHE A 212 -0.81 14.51 -3.91
N ALA A 213 -2.02 14.34 -4.43
CA ALA A 213 -2.60 15.31 -5.38
C ALA A 213 -2.70 16.72 -4.79
N PRO A 214 -3.25 16.93 -3.57
CA PRO A 214 -3.20 18.24 -2.94
C PRO A 214 -1.78 18.76 -2.68
N MET A 215 -0.86 17.86 -2.26
CA MET A 215 0.55 18.24 -2.05
C MET A 215 1.23 18.66 -3.36
N ALA A 216 0.92 18.01 -4.49
CA ALA A 216 1.46 18.31 -5.79
C ALA A 216 1.00 19.69 -6.25
N THR A 217 -0.28 20.01 -6.09
CA THR A 217 -0.80 21.36 -6.35
C THR A 217 -0.13 22.41 -5.46
N ILE A 218 0.00 22.15 -4.16
CA ILE A 218 0.66 23.09 -3.23
C ILE A 218 2.12 23.31 -3.65
N PHE A 219 2.83 22.24 -4.00
CA PHE A 219 4.21 22.32 -4.47
C PHE A 219 4.31 23.14 -5.76
N ASP A 220 3.44 22.89 -6.73
CA ASP A 220 3.40 23.66 -7.97
C ASP A 220 3.05 25.13 -7.74
N ASN A 221 2.14 25.45 -6.82
CA ASN A 221 1.82 26.83 -6.47
C ASN A 221 3.01 27.58 -5.86
N ILE A 222 3.87 26.89 -5.10
CA ILE A 222 5.07 27.46 -4.47
C ILE A 222 6.20 27.63 -5.50
N PHE A 223 6.50 26.58 -6.27
CA PHE A 223 7.66 26.53 -7.17
C PHE A 223 7.36 26.92 -8.61
N LYS A 224 6.08 27.01 -8.99
CA LYS A 224 5.58 27.36 -10.32
C LYS A 224 6.17 26.48 -11.43
N CYS A 225 6.26 25.17 -11.19
CA CYS A 225 6.81 24.20 -12.12
C CYS A 225 6.00 24.11 -13.42
N SER A 226 4.68 24.21 -13.35
CA SER A 226 3.75 24.23 -14.50
C SER A 226 3.94 25.45 -15.40
N LYS A 227 4.29 26.61 -14.82
CA LYS A 227 4.54 27.85 -15.57
C LYS A 227 5.98 27.94 -16.09
N SER A 228 6.88 27.12 -15.56
CA SER A 228 8.28 27.08 -15.98
C SER A 228 8.47 26.33 -17.30
N THR A 229 9.25 26.92 -18.20
CA THR A 229 9.70 26.28 -19.44
C THR A 229 10.88 25.32 -19.22
N TRP A 230 11.57 25.44 -18.09
CA TRP A 230 12.79 24.69 -17.78
C TRP A 230 12.49 23.31 -17.21
N ILE A 231 11.36 23.16 -16.53
CA ILE A 231 10.95 21.90 -15.90
C ILE A 231 9.83 21.30 -16.73
N THR A 232 10.08 20.13 -17.31
CA THR A 232 9.08 19.36 -18.05
C THR A 232 8.56 18.20 -17.20
N PRO A 233 7.31 17.76 -17.39
CA PRO A 233 6.79 16.55 -16.73
C PRO A 233 7.72 15.36 -16.89
N ASN A 234 8.16 15.08 -18.13
CA ASN A 234 9.07 13.97 -18.41
C ASN A 234 10.40 14.04 -17.63
N MET A 235 10.93 15.24 -17.35
CA MET A 235 12.14 15.39 -16.52
C MET A 235 11.89 14.98 -15.07
N ILE A 236 10.70 15.28 -14.54
CA ILE A 236 10.27 14.81 -13.22
C ILE A 236 10.14 13.28 -13.25
N SER A 237 9.57 12.73 -14.34
CA SER A 237 9.46 11.28 -14.54
C SER A 237 10.82 10.57 -14.48
N PHE A 238 11.79 11.05 -15.24
CA PHE A 238 13.15 10.52 -15.20
C PHE A 238 13.84 10.70 -13.84
N PHE A 239 13.61 11.83 -13.17
CA PHE A 239 14.22 12.10 -11.89
C PHE A 239 13.71 11.14 -10.79
N HIS A 240 12.41 10.85 -10.77
CA HIS A 240 11.87 9.95 -9.76
C HIS A 240 12.36 8.50 -9.95
N VAL A 241 12.77 8.08 -11.15
CA VAL A 241 13.46 6.78 -11.36
C VAL A 241 14.78 6.74 -10.60
N PHE A 242 15.57 7.81 -10.65
CA PHE A 242 16.81 7.91 -9.86
C PHE A 242 16.52 7.82 -8.36
N VAL A 243 15.49 8.52 -7.88
CA VAL A 243 15.03 8.43 -6.48
C VAL A 243 14.62 6.99 -6.13
N ALA A 244 13.91 6.30 -7.03
CA ALA A 244 13.50 4.91 -6.83
C ALA A 244 14.70 3.96 -6.67
N ILE A 245 15.75 4.13 -7.48
CA ILE A 245 16.97 3.31 -7.40
C ILE A 245 17.70 3.57 -6.08
N LEU A 246 17.80 4.83 -5.66
CA LEU A 246 18.39 5.17 -4.36
C LEU A 246 17.58 4.56 -3.20
N ALA A 247 16.25 4.66 -3.25
CA ALA A 247 15.35 4.06 -2.27
C ALA A 247 15.50 2.53 -2.21
N ALA A 248 15.54 1.87 -3.37
CA ALA A 248 15.77 0.43 -3.47
C ALA A 248 17.11 0.00 -2.86
N LYS A 249 18.18 0.78 -3.09
CA LYS A 249 19.49 0.54 -2.48
C LYS A 249 19.44 0.64 -0.95
N LEU A 250 18.70 1.60 -0.40
CA LEU A 250 18.49 1.73 1.04
C LEU A 250 17.64 0.59 1.60
N ILE A 251 16.63 0.13 0.87
CA ILE A 251 15.79 -1.02 1.24
C ILE A 251 16.58 -2.34 1.23
N ALA A 252 17.58 -2.46 0.35
CA ALA A 252 18.47 -3.63 0.25
C ALA A 252 19.49 -3.75 1.41
N SER A 253 19.47 -2.82 2.37
CA SER A 253 20.42 -2.78 3.47
C SER A 253 19.97 -3.59 4.69
N ASP A 254 20.95 -4.16 5.42
CA ASP A 254 20.69 -5.00 6.59
C ASP A 254 20.10 -4.20 7.78
N SER A 255 20.39 -2.89 7.84
CA SER A 255 19.91 -2.02 8.92
C SER A 255 18.45 -1.64 8.73
N LEU A 256 17.63 -1.90 9.75
CA LEU A 256 16.23 -1.48 9.77
C LEU A 256 16.06 0.05 9.62
N GLY A 257 17.01 0.84 10.12
CA GLY A 257 16.97 2.30 9.98
C GLY A 257 17.06 2.75 8.53
N TYR A 258 18.05 2.25 7.79
CA TYR A 258 18.21 2.55 6.37
C TYR A 258 17.04 2.03 5.53
N ARG A 259 16.49 0.86 5.85
CA ARG A 259 15.27 0.35 5.19
C ARG A 259 14.08 1.30 5.36
N ARG A 260 13.87 1.84 6.56
CA ARG A 260 12.80 2.83 6.82
C ARG A 260 13.02 4.14 6.08
N VAL A 261 14.26 4.63 6.02
CA VAL A 261 14.59 5.81 5.20
C VAL A 261 14.34 5.52 3.72
N GLY A 262 14.68 4.32 3.25
CA GLY A 262 14.38 3.87 1.89
C GLY A 262 12.87 3.86 1.59
N VAL A 263 12.04 3.42 2.54
CA VAL A 263 10.57 3.50 2.41
C VAL A 263 10.10 4.95 2.27
N VAL A 264 10.58 5.87 3.11
CA VAL A 264 10.23 7.30 3.02
C VAL A 264 10.69 7.90 1.69
N LEU A 265 11.89 7.53 1.23
CA LEU A 265 12.42 7.99 -0.05
C LEU A 265 11.61 7.44 -1.24
N PHE A 266 11.10 6.21 -1.14
CA PHE A 266 10.20 5.65 -2.14
C PHE A 266 8.83 6.35 -2.11
N GLN A 267 8.35 6.76 -0.93
CA GLN A 267 7.13 7.57 -0.84
C GLN A 267 7.31 8.94 -1.49
N PHE A 268 8.48 9.56 -1.31
CA PHE A 268 8.82 10.81 -1.99
C PHE A 268 8.87 10.64 -3.52
N ARG A 269 9.37 9.49 -4.00
CA ARG A 269 9.25 9.12 -5.41
C ARG A 269 7.79 9.06 -5.86
N THR A 270 6.90 8.43 -5.11
CA THR A 270 5.45 8.37 -5.45
C THR A 270 4.81 9.75 -5.45
N PHE A 271 5.26 10.67 -4.60
CA PHE A 271 4.84 12.07 -4.67
C PHE A 271 5.32 12.76 -5.97
N LEU A 272 6.56 12.50 -6.41
CA LEU A 272 7.09 13.07 -7.66
C LEU A 272 6.36 12.56 -8.91
N ASP A 273 5.98 11.28 -8.90
CA ASP A 273 5.14 10.61 -9.89
C ASP A 273 3.78 11.33 -10.02
N ASP A 274 3.13 11.63 -8.90
CA ASP A 274 1.88 12.40 -8.90
C ASP A 274 2.08 13.88 -9.36
N LEU A 275 3.21 14.49 -8.98
CA LEU A 275 3.60 15.83 -9.37
C LEU A 275 3.81 15.96 -10.89
N ASP A 276 4.41 14.97 -11.55
CA ASP A 276 4.63 15.05 -13.00
C ASP A 276 3.30 15.08 -13.77
N GLY A 277 2.34 14.27 -13.33
CA GLY A 277 1.01 14.21 -13.88
C GLY A 277 0.28 15.52 -13.64
N HIS A 278 0.38 16.09 -12.44
CA HIS A 278 -0.19 17.39 -12.13
C HIS A 278 0.36 18.49 -13.05
N VAL A 279 1.69 18.58 -13.19
CA VAL A 279 2.36 19.57 -14.05
C VAL A 279 1.95 19.38 -15.51
N ALA A 280 1.83 18.14 -15.99
CA ALA A 280 1.37 17.85 -17.34
C ALA A 280 -0.07 18.35 -17.59
N ARG A 281 -0.99 18.10 -16.64
CA ARG A 281 -2.39 18.54 -16.71
C ARG A 281 -2.51 20.06 -16.66
N GLN A 282 -1.76 20.73 -15.77
CA GLN A 282 -1.75 22.19 -15.67
C GLN A 282 -1.25 22.86 -16.97
N LYS A 283 -0.18 22.34 -17.58
CA LYS A 283 0.34 22.87 -18.86
C LYS A 283 -0.64 22.75 -20.02
N LYS A 284 -1.59 21.80 -19.94
CA LYS A 284 -2.64 21.59 -20.94
C LYS A 284 -4.01 22.15 -20.52
N HIS A 285 -4.06 22.87 -19.40
CA HIS A 285 -5.29 23.43 -18.84
C HIS A 285 -6.41 22.41 -18.62
N ILE A 286 -6.02 21.21 -18.17
CA ILE A 286 -6.95 20.11 -17.85
C ILE A 286 -7.26 20.14 -16.35
N ARG A 287 -8.55 20.19 -16.02
CA ARG A 287 -9.07 20.12 -14.64
C ARG A 287 -9.28 18.67 -14.20
N GLY A 288 -8.97 18.40 -12.93
CA GLY A 288 -9.16 17.10 -12.30
C GLY A 288 -8.18 16.01 -12.73
N GLU A 289 -8.28 14.84 -12.11
CA GLU A 289 -7.42 13.69 -12.38
C GLU A 289 -7.86 12.99 -13.66
N ARG A 290 -7.51 13.51 -14.85
CA ARG A 290 -7.84 12.86 -16.14
C ARG A 290 -6.60 12.22 -16.75
N SER A 291 -6.71 10.98 -17.23
CA SER A 291 -5.65 10.35 -18.04
C SER A 291 -5.73 10.77 -19.50
N GLU A 292 -4.59 11.14 -20.09
CA GLU A 292 -4.44 11.41 -21.53
C GLU A 292 -3.76 10.22 -22.23
N ILE A 293 -4.53 9.14 -22.34
CA ILE A 293 -4.07 7.88 -22.94
C ILE A 293 -3.68 8.13 -24.40
N GLY A 294 -2.52 7.59 -24.80
CA GLY A 294 -2.01 7.70 -26.16
C GLY A 294 -1.00 8.84 -26.39
N THR A 295 -0.80 9.72 -25.41
CA THR A 295 0.24 10.76 -25.50
C THR A 295 1.63 10.19 -25.18
N SER A 296 2.68 10.77 -25.78
CA SER A 296 4.07 10.35 -25.49
C SER A 296 4.43 10.51 -24.01
N GLY A 297 3.95 11.57 -23.36
CA GLY A 297 4.13 11.80 -21.92
C GLY A 297 3.52 10.69 -21.07
N TYR A 298 2.30 10.25 -21.39
CA TYR A 298 1.63 9.14 -20.69
C TYR A 298 2.44 7.84 -20.73
N TYR A 299 3.02 7.49 -21.89
CA TYR A 299 3.84 6.28 -21.99
C TYR A 299 5.20 6.40 -21.30
N ILE A 300 5.81 7.60 -21.32
CA ILE A 300 7.09 7.86 -20.64
C ILE A 300 6.92 7.76 -19.12
N ASP A 301 5.88 8.41 -18.57
CA ASP A 301 5.50 8.33 -17.17
C ASP A 301 5.30 6.87 -16.73
N GLY A 302 4.40 6.13 -17.40
CA GLY A 302 4.14 4.72 -17.06
C GLY A 302 5.38 3.82 -17.16
N LEU A 303 6.31 4.08 -18.09
CA LEU A 303 7.58 3.36 -18.16
C LEU A 303 8.49 3.70 -16.95
N CYS A 304 8.58 4.97 -16.58
CA CYS A 304 9.35 5.43 -15.43
C CYS A 304 8.80 4.86 -14.12
N ASP A 305 7.48 4.83 -13.94
CA ASP A 305 6.84 4.18 -12.80
C ASP A 305 7.19 2.68 -12.77
N GLY A 306 7.04 1.99 -13.90
CA GLY A 306 7.42 0.58 -14.05
C GLY A 306 8.88 0.28 -13.68
N LEU A 307 9.83 1.10 -14.15
CA LEU A 307 11.25 0.97 -13.80
C LEU A 307 11.50 1.18 -12.30
N GLY A 308 10.82 2.14 -11.68
CA GLY A 308 10.91 2.35 -10.24
C GLY A 308 10.35 1.18 -9.43
N CYS A 309 9.25 0.57 -9.88
CA CYS A 309 8.69 -0.65 -9.27
C CYS A 309 9.66 -1.83 -9.39
N ILE A 310 10.26 -2.04 -10.55
CA ILE A 310 11.29 -3.08 -10.76
C ILE A 310 12.47 -2.86 -9.82
N ALA A 311 12.95 -1.62 -9.68
CA ALA A 311 14.03 -1.29 -8.75
C ALA A 311 13.67 -1.66 -7.31
N LEU A 312 12.46 -1.33 -6.84
CA LEU A 312 11.97 -1.71 -5.52
C LEU A 312 11.99 -3.24 -5.33
N MET A 313 11.46 -3.99 -6.30
CA MET A 313 11.39 -5.45 -6.23
C MET A 313 12.78 -6.09 -6.22
N ILE A 314 13.75 -5.53 -6.95
CA ILE A 314 15.16 -5.95 -6.87
C ILE A 314 15.73 -5.66 -5.47
N GLY A 315 15.49 -4.48 -4.91
CA GLY A 315 15.93 -4.13 -3.56
C GLY A 315 15.39 -5.09 -2.50
N ILE A 316 14.10 -5.42 -2.58
CA ILE A 316 13.43 -6.40 -1.72
C ILE A 316 14.04 -7.80 -1.88
N PHE A 317 14.30 -8.22 -3.11
CA PHE A 317 14.93 -9.52 -3.38
C PHE A 317 16.33 -9.60 -2.77
N ILE A 318 17.17 -8.57 -2.97
CA ILE A 318 18.51 -8.51 -2.40
C ILE A 318 18.44 -8.56 -0.87
N GLN A 319 17.53 -7.80 -0.26
CA GLN A 319 17.36 -7.78 1.19
C GLN A 319 17.03 -9.17 1.75
N LEU A 320 16.06 -9.86 1.15
CA LEU A 320 15.63 -11.19 1.61
C LEU A 320 16.64 -12.29 1.26
N LYS A 321 17.43 -12.11 0.20
CA LYS A 321 18.53 -13.02 -0.17
C LYS A 321 19.67 -12.92 0.85
N ASN A 322 20.05 -11.70 1.23
CA ASN A 322 21.12 -11.47 2.20
C ASN A 322 20.68 -11.83 3.63
N ASN A 323 19.40 -11.59 3.95
CA ASN A 323 18.80 -11.87 5.25
C ASN A 323 17.65 -12.88 5.11
N PRO A 324 17.95 -14.17 4.82
CA PRO A 324 16.92 -15.17 4.65
C PRO A 324 16.13 -15.33 5.97
N PRO A 325 14.79 -15.32 5.91
CA PRO A 325 13.95 -15.41 7.09
C PRO A 325 14.24 -16.73 7.82
N ARG A 326 14.56 -16.65 9.11
CA ARG A 326 14.87 -17.82 9.93
C ARG A 326 13.57 -18.43 10.42
N ARG A 327 13.36 -19.72 10.15
CA ARG A 327 12.19 -20.47 10.61
C ARG A 327 12.42 -20.90 12.06
N GLY A 328 11.64 -20.32 13.00
CA GLY A 328 11.59 -20.74 14.41
C GLY A 328 12.83 -20.38 15.24
N TYR A 329 12.60 -20.07 16.52
CA TYR A 329 13.67 -20.04 17.51
C TYR A 329 13.93 -21.47 17.96
N THR A 330 15.06 -22.05 17.57
CA THR A 330 15.59 -23.16 18.37
C THR A 330 16.03 -22.57 19.71
N GLN A 331 15.63 -23.17 20.84
CA GLN A 331 16.33 -22.93 22.09
C GLN A 331 17.82 -23.14 21.80
N LEU A 332 18.64 -22.11 22.05
CA LEU A 332 20.08 -22.33 22.13
C LEU A 332 20.26 -23.47 23.12
N GLN A 333 20.92 -24.56 22.71
CA GLN A 333 21.33 -25.58 23.66
C GLN A 333 22.01 -24.84 24.81
N ALA A 334 21.49 -25.02 26.02
CA ALA A 334 22.18 -24.52 27.19
C ALA A 334 23.56 -25.17 27.14
N ILE A 335 24.61 -24.39 26.83
CA ILE A 335 25.97 -24.81 27.05
C ILE A 335 26.16 -24.75 28.57
N LEU A 336 25.49 -25.68 29.26
CA LEU A 336 25.88 -26.10 30.59
C LEU A 336 27.09 -27.00 30.35
N PRO A 337 28.22 -26.81 31.03
CA PRO A 337 29.23 -27.86 31.09
C PRO A 337 28.59 -29.04 31.83
N ILE A 338 27.97 -29.96 31.09
CA ILE A 338 27.58 -31.25 31.61
C ILE A 338 28.90 -32.00 31.80
N ALA A 339 29.41 -31.97 33.02
CA ALA A 339 30.31 -33.00 33.50
C ALA A 339 29.49 -34.31 33.53
N ASP A 340 29.41 -34.97 32.37
CA ASP A 340 29.25 -36.42 32.17
C ASP A 340 28.78 -36.70 30.73
N ALA A 341 29.76 -36.89 29.85
CA ALA A 341 29.55 -37.37 28.50
C ALA A 341 29.26 -38.88 28.51
N LYS A 342 27.99 -39.26 28.46
CA LYS A 342 27.55 -40.61 28.07
C LYS A 342 26.19 -40.55 27.37
N HIS A 343 26.12 -40.02 26.15
CA HIS A 343 25.14 -40.38 25.09
C HIS A 343 25.44 -39.55 23.83
N PRO A 344 25.85 -40.14 22.68
CA PRO A 344 26.24 -39.36 21.50
C PRO A 344 25.10 -38.87 20.61
N ASP A 345 23.84 -39.25 20.86
CA ASP A 345 22.77 -39.09 19.87
C ASP A 345 21.71 -38.06 20.30
N SER A 346 21.98 -36.77 20.08
CA SER A 346 20.92 -35.75 19.98
C SER A 346 21.40 -34.52 19.20
N GLY A 347 22.04 -34.75 18.06
CA GLY A 347 22.40 -33.72 17.10
C GLY A 347 21.36 -33.59 16.00
N VAL A 348 20.28 -32.83 16.22
CA VAL A 348 19.38 -32.46 15.13
C VAL A 348 19.25 -30.94 15.05
N VAL A 349 20.16 -30.33 14.29
CA VAL A 349 20.11 -28.91 13.91
C VAL A 349 19.40 -28.79 12.57
N TYR A 350 18.07 -28.64 12.59
CA TYR A 350 17.36 -28.22 11.38
C TYR A 350 17.45 -26.70 11.20
N LYS A 351 18.57 -26.23 10.62
CA LYS A 351 18.66 -24.90 10.00
C LYS A 351 18.21 -25.00 8.55
N VAL A 352 16.91 -25.17 8.29
CA VAL A 352 16.39 -24.99 6.92
C VAL A 352 16.34 -23.49 6.65
N LYS A 353 17.45 -22.92 6.18
CA LYS A 353 17.45 -21.58 5.59
C LYS A 353 16.44 -21.58 4.44
N VAL A 354 15.60 -20.55 4.38
CA VAL A 354 14.74 -20.34 3.20
C VAL A 354 15.66 -20.25 1.98
N THR A 355 15.41 -21.09 0.98
CA THR A 355 16.22 -21.12 -0.23
C THR A 355 15.98 -19.87 -1.07
N THR A 356 17.01 -19.39 -1.77
CA THR A 356 16.89 -18.24 -2.69
C THR A 356 15.80 -18.46 -3.73
N LYS A 357 15.58 -19.72 -4.16
CA LYS A 357 14.46 -20.12 -5.03
C LYS A 357 13.10 -19.77 -4.42
N LYS A 358 12.88 -20.04 -3.13
CA LYS A 358 11.63 -19.71 -2.42
C LYS A 358 11.42 -18.20 -2.31
N VAL A 359 12.49 -17.44 -2.05
CA VAL A 359 12.43 -15.96 -2.03
C VAL A 359 12.07 -15.42 -3.41
N ALA A 360 12.79 -15.86 -4.45
CA ALA A 360 12.55 -15.45 -5.83
C ALA A 360 11.10 -15.72 -6.25
N ARG A 361 10.57 -16.91 -5.95
CA ARG A 361 9.19 -17.28 -6.25
C ARG A 361 8.18 -16.30 -5.62
N LYS A 362 8.34 -15.93 -4.34
CA LYS A 362 7.42 -14.99 -3.67
C LYS A 362 7.51 -13.58 -4.22
N VAL A 363 8.72 -13.09 -4.47
CA VAL A 363 8.95 -11.75 -5.03
C VAL A 363 8.37 -11.68 -6.45
N LEU A 364 8.68 -12.64 -7.32
CA LEU A 364 8.14 -12.71 -8.69
C LEU A 364 6.60 -12.83 -8.70
N CYS A 365 6.05 -13.60 -7.77
CA CYS A 365 4.61 -13.75 -7.62
C CYS A 365 3.94 -12.40 -7.28
N PHE A 366 4.49 -11.64 -6.34
CA PHE A 366 4.01 -10.30 -6.04
C PHE A 366 4.23 -9.31 -7.20
N SER A 367 5.37 -9.36 -7.89
CA SER A 367 5.60 -8.56 -9.11
C SER A 367 4.55 -8.85 -10.19
N GLY A 368 4.16 -10.12 -10.37
CA GLY A 368 3.08 -10.50 -11.27
C GLY A 368 1.73 -9.93 -10.87
N GLN A 369 1.44 -9.84 -9.57
CA GLN A 369 0.22 -9.18 -9.08
C GLN A 369 0.24 -7.68 -9.35
N LEU A 370 1.37 -7.00 -9.13
CA LEU A 370 1.52 -5.58 -9.45
C LEU A 370 1.29 -5.32 -10.95
N LEU A 371 1.85 -6.17 -11.82
CA LEU A 371 1.66 -6.07 -13.27
C LEU A 371 0.19 -6.30 -13.67
N LEU A 372 -0.45 -7.32 -13.11
CA LEU A 372 -1.86 -7.61 -13.37
C LEU A 372 -2.77 -6.46 -12.89
N SER A 373 -2.53 -5.96 -11.68
CA SER A 373 -3.29 -4.83 -11.11
C SER A 373 -3.08 -3.56 -11.94
N SER A 374 -1.84 -3.23 -12.31
CA SER A 374 -1.53 -2.04 -13.13
C SER A 374 -2.19 -2.10 -14.51
N THR A 375 -2.11 -3.24 -15.20
CA THR A 375 -2.72 -3.39 -16.53
C THR A 375 -4.25 -3.35 -16.48
N ALA A 376 -4.85 -4.06 -15.53
CA ALA A 376 -6.31 -4.08 -15.36
C ALA A 376 -6.84 -2.70 -14.94
N TRP A 377 -6.24 -2.06 -13.94
CA TRP A 377 -6.66 -0.75 -13.44
C TRP A 377 -6.58 0.33 -14.53
N ASN A 378 -5.47 0.40 -15.27
CA ASN A 378 -5.33 1.35 -16.39
C ASN A 378 -6.37 1.09 -17.50
N ARG A 379 -6.65 -0.19 -17.82
CA ARG A 379 -7.68 -0.54 -18.80
C ARG A 379 -9.07 -0.09 -18.35
N TYR A 380 -9.45 -0.33 -17.10
CA TYR A 380 -10.78 0.06 -16.62
C TYR A 380 -10.93 1.57 -16.48
N ILE A 381 -9.87 2.29 -16.10
CA ILE A 381 -9.88 3.76 -16.19
C ILE A 381 -10.18 4.19 -17.63
N ALA A 382 -9.45 3.66 -18.62
CA ALA A 382 -9.67 4.01 -20.02
C ALA A 382 -11.12 3.75 -20.46
N ILE A 383 -11.65 2.57 -20.15
CA ILE A 383 -13.01 2.19 -20.52
C ILE A 383 -14.04 3.06 -19.81
N TYR A 384 -13.97 3.21 -18.49
CA TYR A 384 -14.94 4.02 -17.75
C TYR A 384 -14.84 5.51 -18.11
N GLN A 385 -13.66 6.04 -18.42
CA GLN A 385 -13.53 7.41 -18.91
C GLN A 385 -14.26 7.59 -20.26
N ASP A 386 -14.11 6.65 -21.19
CA ASP A 386 -14.81 6.71 -22.48
C ASP A 386 -16.33 6.53 -22.31
N LEU A 387 -16.77 5.64 -21.42
CA LEU A 387 -18.19 5.39 -21.16
C LEU A 387 -18.86 6.51 -20.37
N LEU A 388 -18.19 7.09 -19.37
CA LEU A 388 -18.81 7.92 -18.34
C LEU A 388 -18.40 9.41 -18.38
N GLU A 389 -17.34 9.76 -19.09
CA GLU A 389 -16.85 11.15 -19.22
C GLU A 389 -16.91 11.68 -20.67
N ARG A 390 -17.65 11.02 -21.55
CA ARG A 390 -17.88 11.48 -22.93
C ARG A 390 -18.92 12.58 -22.96
N ASN A 391 -18.60 13.68 -23.65
CA ASN A 391 -19.44 14.88 -23.75
C ASN A 391 -20.35 14.89 -25.00
N ASP A 392 -19.96 14.18 -26.06
CA ASP A 392 -20.67 14.18 -27.35
C ASP A 392 -21.74 13.08 -27.42
N LEU A 393 -22.73 13.13 -26.53
CA LEU A 393 -23.79 12.12 -26.45
C LEU A 393 -25.18 12.74 -26.64
N GLN A 394 -26.14 11.92 -27.12
CA GLN A 394 -27.53 12.35 -27.15
C GLN A 394 -28.06 12.59 -25.72
N PRO A 395 -29.05 13.49 -25.52
CA PRO A 395 -29.54 13.85 -24.19
C PRO A 395 -29.97 12.65 -23.33
N LEU A 396 -30.61 11.64 -23.94
CA LEU A 396 -31.03 10.43 -23.23
C LEU A 396 -29.83 9.60 -22.74
N GLN A 397 -28.80 9.44 -23.57
CA GLN A 397 -27.57 8.73 -23.21
C GLN A 397 -26.81 9.46 -22.10
N TYR A 398 -26.79 10.80 -22.14
CA TYR A 398 -26.20 11.63 -21.10
C TYR A 398 -26.88 11.42 -19.73
N ILE A 399 -28.22 11.35 -19.69
CA ILE A 399 -28.96 11.07 -18.45
C ILE A 399 -28.61 9.68 -17.90
N LYS A 400 -28.60 8.66 -18.77
CA LYS A 400 -28.22 7.28 -18.40
C LYS A 400 -26.80 7.22 -17.85
N GLN A 401 -25.86 7.91 -18.49
CA GLN A 401 -24.47 8.01 -18.06
C GLN A 401 -24.34 8.67 -16.68
N MET A 402 -25.07 9.77 -16.43
CA MET A 402 -25.09 10.44 -15.12
C MET A 402 -25.71 9.54 -14.03
N PHE A 403 -26.77 8.80 -14.38
CA PHE A 403 -27.38 7.82 -13.48
C PHE A 403 -26.38 6.74 -13.06
N VAL A 404 -25.64 6.16 -14.01
CA VAL A 404 -24.59 5.17 -13.72
C VAL A 404 -23.49 5.77 -12.86
N PHE A 405 -23.02 6.99 -13.17
CA PHE A 405 -21.94 7.65 -12.42
C PHE A 405 -22.30 7.87 -10.95
N LYS A 406 -23.58 8.13 -10.64
CA LYS A 406 -24.07 8.30 -9.27
C LYS A 406 -24.52 6.97 -8.63
N SER A 407 -24.53 5.86 -9.36
CA SER A 407 -25.05 4.60 -8.85
C SER A 407 -24.16 4.03 -7.74
N ASN A 408 -24.80 3.45 -6.72
CA ASN A 408 -24.08 2.78 -5.64
C ASN A 408 -23.24 1.60 -6.13
N TRP A 409 -23.65 0.94 -7.22
CA TRP A 409 -22.94 -0.19 -7.80
C TRP A 409 -21.60 0.25 -8.42
N PHE A 410 -21.61 1.27 -9.29
CA PHE A 410 -20.37 1.84 -9.83
C PHE A 410 -19.43 2.35 -8.72
N LEU A 411 -19.97 3.07 -7.73
CA LEU A 411 -19.16 3.59 -6.63
C LEU A 411 -18.55 2.48 -5.76
N SER A 412 -19.24 1.35 -5.60
CA SER A 412 -18.71 0.17 -4.92
C SER A 412 -17.58 -0.48 -5.71
N VAL A 413 -17.74 -0.64 -7.03
CA VAL A 413 -16.68 -1.15 -7.92
C VAL A 413 -15.47 -0.22 -7.91
N ALA A 414 -15.68 1.09 -8.00
CA ALA A 414 -14.62 2.08 -7.91
C ALA A 414 -13.88 1.99 -6.57
N TRP A 415 -14.60 1.90 -5.45
CA TRP A 415 -14.00 1.76 -4.12
C TRP A 415 -13.15 0.51 -3.96
N LEU A 416 -13.57 -0.64 -4.52
CA LEU A 416 -12.75 -1.85 -4.54
C LEU A 416 -11.42 -1.62 -5.27
N TRP A 417 -11.43 -0.90 -6.40
CA TRP A 417 -10.21 -0.53 -7.12
C TRP A 417 -9.28 0.37 -6.30
N ARG A 418 -9.80 1.25 -5.44
CA ARG A 418 -8.97 2.08 -4.56
C ARG A 418 -8.12 1.25 -3.59
N ILE A 419 -8.60 0.07 -3.22
CA ILE A 419 -7.91 -0.85 -2.31
C ILE A 419 -6.89 -1.70 -3.05
N VAL A 420 -7.22 -2.19 -4.25
CA VAL A 420 -6.41 -3.20 -4.95
C VAL A 420 -5.56 -2.67 -6.11
N ASN A 421 -5.65 -1.37 -6.41
CA ASN A 421 -4.80 -0.78 -7.42
C ASN A 421 -3.31 -0.93 -7.09
N VAL A 422 -2.48 -0.76 -8.12
CA VAL A 422 -1.03 -0.96 -8.03
C VAL A 422 -0.38 -0.09 -6.95
N HIS A 423 -0.80 1.17 -6.81
CA HIS A 423 -0.23 2.10 -5.82
C HIS A 423 -0.57 1.68 -4.38
N SER A 424 -1.80 1.27 -4.08
CA SER A 424 -2.20 0.73 -2.78
C SER A 424 -1.39 -0.53 -2.43
N MET A 425 -1.19 -1.43 -3.39
CA MET A 425 -0.34 -2.61 -3.20
C MET A 425 1.12 -2.23 -2.90
N LEU A 426 1.66 -1.19 -3.56
CA LEU A 426 2.99 -0.64 -3.27
C LEU A 426 3.06 -0.05 -1.85
N HIS A 427 2.06 0.73 -1.43
CA HIS A 427 1.98 1.27 -0.06
C HIS A 427 1.96 0.14 0.98
N CYS A 428 1.25 -0.96 0.70
CA CYS A 428 1.19 -2.11 1.59
C CYS A 428 2.54 -2.83 1.74
N ILE A 429 3.28 -3.05 0.65
CA ILE A 429 4.61 -3.67 0.74
C ILE A 429 5.60 -2.72 1.41
N LEU A 430 5.54 -1.42 1.16
CA LEU A 430 6.37 -0.42 1.84
C LEU A 430 6.10 -0.37 3.34
N LEU A 431 4.84 -0.40 3.75
CA LEU A 431 4.44 -0.50 5.16
C LEU A 431 4.97 -1.80 5.79
N SER A 432 4.93 -2.92 5.06
CA SER A 432 5.49 -4.19 5.53
C SER A 432 7.01 -4.12 5.76
N ILE A 433 7.75 -3.38 4.92
CA ILE A 433 9.18 -3.13 5.10
C ILE A 433 9.42 -2.24 6.31
N PHE A 434 8.65 -1.16 6.46
CA PHE A 434 8.76 -0.22 7.57
C PHE A 434 8.55 -0.89 8.94
N CYS A 435 7.58 -1.82 9.00
CA CYS A 435 7.22 -2.62 10.17
C CYS A 435 8.11 -3.85 10.39
N ASP A 436 9.09 -4.12 9.50
CA ASP A 436 9.93 -5.33 9.54
C ASP A 436 9.12 -6.65 9.47
N LYS A 437 8.05 -6.66 8.67
CA LYS A 437 7.13 -7.80 8.46
C LYS A 437 6.99 -8.19 6.99
N LEU A 438 8.00 -7.85 6.18
CA LEU A 438 8.04 -8.09 4.74
C LEU A 438 7.82 -9.56 4.38
N TRP A 439 8.44 -10.49 5.11
CA TRP A 439 8.32 -11.92 4.81
C TRP A 439 6.93 -12.48 5.11
N GLU A 440 6.32 -12.07 6.23
CA GLU A 440 4.95 -12.43 6.58
C GLU A 440 3.96 -11.89 5.54
N PHE A 441 4.12 -10.64 5.13
CA PHE A 441 3.31 -10.03 4.08
C PHE A 441 3.38 -10.81 2.77
N LEU A 442 4.59 -11.06 2.26
CA LEU A 442 4.81 -11.82 1.02
C LEU A 442 4.32 -13.27 1.10
N ARG A 443 4.19 -13.83 2.30
CA ARG A 443 3.60 -15.16 2.50
C ARG A 443 2.09 -15.15 2.37
N ILE A 444 1.44 -14.20 3.02
CA ILE A 444 -0.02 -14.07 3.03
C ILE A 444 -0.52 -13.71 1.64
N ILE A 445 0.11 -12.73 0.99
CA ILE A 445 -0.39 -12.16 -0.28
C ILE A 445 -0.16 -13.06 -1.49
N GLN A 446 0.76 -14.04 -1.41
CA GLN A 446 1.26 -14.80 -2.57
C GLN A 446 0.15 -15.33 -3.48
N TYR A 447 -0.87 -16.00 -2.92
CA TYR A 447 -1.98 -16.54 -3.70
C TYR A 447 -3.28 -15.77 -3.45
N SER A 448 -3.50 -15.30 -2.22
CA SER A 448 -4.70 -14.53 -1.87
C SER A 448 -4.82 -13.24 -2.71
N GLY A 449 -3.70 -12.58 -3.01
CA GLY A 449 -3.69 -11.37 -3.84
C GLY A 449 -4.21 -11.61 -5.25
N PHE A 450 -3.82 -12.71 -5.90
CA PHE A 450 -4.36 -13.07 -7.22
C PHE A 450 -5.86 -13.38 -7.18
N ILE A 451 -6.31 -14.12 -6.16
CA ILE A 451 -7.74 -14.46 -6.01
C ILE A 451 -8.56 -13.17 -5.88
N VAL A 452 -8.15 -12.26 -4.99
CA VAL A 452 -8.84 -10.98 -4.78
C VAL A 452 -8.84 -10.14 -6.06
N LEU A 453 -7.70 -10.03 -6.74
CA LEU A 453 -7.59 -9.27 -7.99
C LEU A 453 -8.47 -9.85 -9.10
N LEU A 454 -8.46 -11.17 -9.31
CA LEU A 454 -9.27 -11.81 -10.34
C LEU A 454 -10.76 -11.66 -10.07
N VAL A 455 -11.19 -11.76 -8.81
CA VAL A 455 -12.59 -11.51 -8.43
C VAL A 455 -13.00 -10.08 -8.78
N ILE A 456 -12.18 -9.08 -8.43
CA ILE A 456 -12.47 -7.68 -8.71
C ILE A 456 -12.47 -7.41 -10.21
N ILE A 457 -11.54 -7.99 -10.98
CA ILE A 457 -11.53 -7.93 -12.44
C ILE A 457 -12.84 -8.49 -13.01
N CYS A 458 -13.27 -9.69 -12.59
CA CYS A 458 -14.52 -10.28 -13.05
C CYS A 458 -15.74 -9.41 -12.72
N VAL A 459 -15.84 -8.91 -11.49
CA VAL A 459 -16.94 -8.01 -11.08
C VAL A 459 -16.92 -6.72 -11.90
N THR A 460 -15.74 -6.19 -12.19
CA THR A 460 -15.58 -4.97 -13.00
C THR A 460 -15.96 -5.21 -14.45
N GLU A 461 -15.59 -6.35 -15.06
CA GLU A 461 -16.03 -6.71 -16.42
C GLU A 461 -17.55 -6.81 -16.51
N MET A 462 -18.18 -7.53 -15.58
CA MET A 462 -19.63 -7.68 -15.55
C MET A 462 -20.30 -6.30 -15.50
N HIS A 463 -19.80 -5.42 -14.61
CA HIS A 463 -20.33 -4.06 -14.52
C HIS A 463 -20.10 -3.24 -15.79
N VAL A 464 -18.92 -3.33 -16.42
CA VAL A 464 -18.63 -2.62 -17.68
C VAL A 464 -19.61 -3.04 -18.78
N LEU A 465 -19.85 -4.34 -18.93
CA LEU A 465 -20.80 -4.86 -19.93
C LEU A 465 -22.23 -4.38 -19.67
N ASP A 466 -22.67 -4.43 -18.41
CA ASP A 466 -24.00 -3.94 -18.01
C ASP A 466 -24.17 -2.44 -18.30
N VAL A 467 -23.14 -1.63 -18.00
CA VAL A 467 -23.13 -0.19 -18.26
C VAL A 467 -23.15 0.12 -19.75
N GLN A 468 -22.35 -0.61 -20.54
CA GLN A 468 -22.32 -0.46 -22.00
C GLN A 468 -23.69 -0.74 -22.61
N ASN A 469 -24.31 -1.86 -22.24
CA ASN A 469 -25.65 -2.20 -22.67
C ASN A 469 -26.64 -1.12 -22.22
N PHE A 470 -26.65 -0.76 -20.94
CA PHE A 470 -27.60 0.24 -20.44
C PHE A 470 -27.53 1.58 -21.19
N ILE A 471 -26.33 2.13 -21.41
CA ILE A 471 -26.13 3.43 -22.05
C ILE A 471 -26.44 3.38 -23.55
N PHE A 472 -25.95 2.36 -24.26
CA PHE A 472 -25.95 2.32 -25.73
C PHE A 472 -26.99 1.39 -26.37
N GLU A 473 -27.69 0.57 -25.59
CA GLU A 473 -28.80 -0.23 -26.11
C GLU A 473 -29.93 0.72 -26.55
N SER A 474 -29.99 0.89 -27.87
CA SER A 474 -31.18 1.32 -28.58
C SER A 474 -32.22 0.24 -28.35
N LEU A 475 -33.43 0.61 -27.92
CA LEU A 475 -34.59 -0.23 -28.13
C LEU A 475 -34.71 -0.47 -29.64
N THR A 476 -34.05 -1.48 -30.19
CA THR A 476 -34.52 -2.15 -31.39
C THR A 476 -35.76 -2.92 -30.96
N GLY A 477 -36.84 -2.17 -30.74
CA GLY A 477 -38.18 -2.71 -30.75
C GLY A 477 -38.40 -3.29 -32.14
N ASN A 478 -38.32 -4.61 -32.24
CA ASN A 478 -39.14 -5.32 -33.20
C ASN A 478 -40.59 -5.06 -32.80
N ASP A 479 -41.14 -3.95 -33.27
CA ASP A 479 -42.56 -3.86 -33.60
C ASP A 479 -42.80 -4.72 -34.85
N THR A 480 -42.80 -6.04 -34.67
CA THR A 480 -43.38 -6.99 -35.61
C THR A 480 -44.12 -8.07 -34.83
N SER A 481 -45.20 -7.65 -34.18
CA SER A 481 -46.35 -8.48 -33.91
C SER A 481 -47.60 -7.71 -34.35
N LEU A 482 -47.82 -7.67 -35.66
CA LEU A 482 -49.11 -7.62 -36.34
C LEU A 482 -48.96 -8.25 -37.72
#